data_AF-A0A2W2C7G5-F1
#
_entry.id   AF-A0A2W2C7G5-F1
#
_cell.length_a   1.000
_cell.length_b   1.000
_cell.length_c   1.000
_cell.angle_alpha   90.00
_cell.angle_beta   90.00
_cell.angle_gamma   90.00
#
_symmetry.space_group_name_H-M   'P 1'
#
loop_
_entity.id
_entity.type
_entity.pdbx_description
1 polymer ?
#
loop_
_entity_poly.entity_id
_entity_poly.type
_entity_poly.pdbx_seq_one_letter_code
_entity_poly.pdbx_strand_id
1 'polypeptide(L)'
;MLEKDPERRVGVCRSCGPVRLTQKHGSWRCSNAVRKQRGSKGNKRSRHHGLTADERAEMITQAGVCAICSTPVNEKRGRIDHCHTTNELRGVLCNACNVGLGCFKDSVALLRSAIRYLD
;
A
#
# COMPACT_ATOMS: atom_id res chain seq x y z
N MET A 1 16.27 22.39 -12.62
CA MET A 1 17.42 23.03 -11.94
C MET A 1 18.00 23.99 -12.94
N LEU A 2 18.31 25.22 -12.51
CA LEU A 2 18.96 26.22 -13.35
C LEU A 2 20.48 26.08 -13.22
N GLU A 3 20.96 25.90 -11.99
CA GLU A 3 22.40 25.73 -11.69
C GLU A 3 22.61 24.61 -10.67
N LYS A 4 23.80 24.00 -10.69
CA LYS A 4 24.21 22.92 -9.78
C LYS A 4 25.70 23.03 -9.47
N ASP A 5 26.02 22.94 -8.18
CA ASP A 5 27.36 22.70 -7.66
C ASP A 5 27.34 21.35 -6.90
N PRO A 6 27.76 20.26 -7.56
CA PRO A 6 27.81 18.93 -6.96
C PRO A 6 28.75 18.80 -5.76
N GLU A 7 29.87 19.54 -5.76
CA GLU A 7 30.90 19.46 -4.72
C GLU A 7 30.39 20.08 -3.42
N ARG A 8 29.82 21.29 -3.52
CA ARG A 8 29.23 22.01 -2.39
C ARG A 8 27.80 21.55 -2.07
N ARG A 9 27.24 20.66 -2.90
CA ARG A 9 25.86 20.15 -2.80
C ARG A 9 24.81 21.27 -2.72
N VAL A 10 24.98 22.31 -3.52
CA VAL A 10 24.05 23.45 -3.62
C VAL A 10 23.67 23.72 -5.07
N GLY A 11 22.56 24.39 -5.30
CA GLY A 11 22.16 24.78 -6.64
C GLY A 11 20.92 25.65 -6.65
N VAL A 12 20.53 26.13 -7.82
CA VAL A 12 19.36 27.00 -7.98
C VAL A 12 18.23 26.23 -8.63
N CYS A 13 17.13 26.08 -7.88
CA CYS A 13 15.90 25.50 -8.38
C CYS A 13 15.05 26.59 -9.03
N ARG A 14 14.56 26.35 -10.25
CA ARG A 14 13.66 27.25 -10.97
C ARG A 14 12.44 27.69 -10.14
N SER A 15 11.94 26.80 -9.29
CA SER A 15 10.73 27.03 -8.49
C SER A 15 11.00 27.37 -7.02
N CYS A 16 12.23 27.20 -6.52
CA CYS A 16 12.53 27.36 -5.10
C CYS A 16 13.68 28.31 -4.80
N GLY A 17 14.35 28.85 -5.83
CA GLY A 17 15.57 29.64 -5.65
C GLY A 17 16.75 28.78 -5.17
N PRO A 18 17.67 29.35 -4.37
CA PRO A 18 18.81 28.65 -3.79
C PRO A 18 18.38 27.49 -2.89
N VAL A 19 18.90 26.29 -3.17
CA VAL A 19 18.54 25.07 -2.45
C VAL A 19 19.75 24.18 -2.24
N ARG A 20 19.69 23.31 -1.23
CA ARG A 20 20.60 22.17 -1.13
C ARG A 20 20.23 21.10 -2.16
N LEU A 21 21.23 20.45 -2.70
CA LEU A 21 21.05 19.31 -3.59
C LEU A 21 21.01 18.01 -2.79
N THR A 22 20.24 17.06 -3.29
CA THR A 22 20.20 15.67 -2.81
C THR A 22 20.40 14.76 -4.00
N GLN A 23 21.25 13.75 -3.84
CA GLN A 23 21.48 12.75 -4.87
C GLN A 23 20.43 11.63 -4.75
N LYS A 24 19.74 11.31 -5.83
CA LYS A 24 18.78 10.19 -5.90
C LYS A 24 18.87 9.51 -7.26
N HIS A 25 19.07 8.18 -7.26
CA HIS A 25 19.29 7.37 -8.48
C HIS A 25 20.32 8.00 -9.43
N GLY A 26 21.50 8.35 -8.91
CA GLY A 26 22.58 8.98 -9.70
C GLY A 26 22.33 10.45 -10.13
N SER A 27 21.15 11.02 -9.86
CA SER A 27 20.79 12.38 -10.28
C SER A 27 20.74 13.37 -9.12
N TRP A 28 21.30 14.57 -9.31
CA TRP A 28 21.16 15.69 -8.35
C TRP A 28 19.79 16.36 -8.48
N ARG A 29 19.05 16.42 -7.37
CA ARG A 29 17.71 17.00 -7.28
C ARG A 29 17.64 18.07 -6.18
N CYS A 30 16.73 19.02 -6.36
CA CYS A 30 16.38 20.00 -5.34
C CYS A 30 15.80 19.30 -4.09
N SER A 31 16.39 19.53 -2.92
CA SER A 31 15.95 18.92 -1.65
C SER A 31 14.50 19.26 -1.30
N ASN A 32 14.07 20.50 -1.54
CA ASN A 32 12.70 20.95 -1.30
C ASN A 32 11.69 20.25 -2.22
N ALA A 33 12.03 20.03 -3.49
CA ALA A 33 11.19 19.29 -4.42
C ALA A 33 11.06 17.81 -4.02
N VAL A 34 12.16 17.19 -3.56
CA VAL A 34 12.15 15.82 -3.03
C VAL A 34 11.30 15.72 -1.75
N ARG A 35 11.37 16.73 -0.87
CA ARG A 35 10.55 16.80 0.36
C ARG A 35 9.07 17.01 0.04
N LYS A 36 8.73 17.86 -0.93
CA LYS A 36 7.35 18.09 -1.38
C LYS A 36 6.71 16.83 -1.98
N GLN A 37 7.47 16.06 -2.77
CA GLN A 37 7.04 14.72 -3.24
C GLN A 37 6.80 13.71 -2.10
N ARG A 38 7.54 13.82 -0.98
CA ARG A 38 7.33 12.98 0.21
C ARG A 38 6.11 13.41 1.03
N GLY A 39 5.82 14.71 1.06
CA GLY A 39 4.65 15.29 1.75
C GLY A 39 3.34 15.14 0.98
N SER A 40 3.38 15.03 -0.35
CA SER A 40 2.20 14.75 -1.19
C SER A 40 1.78 13.27 -1.19
N LYS A 41 1.94 12.57 -0.06
CA LYS A 41 1.31 11.25 0.18
C LYS A 41 -0.16 11.37 0.57
N GLY A 42 -0.75 12.56 0.49
CA GLY A 42 -2.20 12.74 0.52
C GLY A 42 -2.80 12.15 -0.74
N ASN A 43 -3.72 11.20 -0.57
CA ASN A 43 -4.50 10.51 -1.61
C ASN A 43 -3.86 9.28 -2.28
N LYS A 44 -3.46 8.28 -1.48
CA LYS A 44 -3.16 6.91 -1.95
C LYS A 44 -4.42 6.07 -2.19
N ARG A 45 -5.44 6.59 -2.90
CA ARG A 45 -6.65 5.83 -3.26
C ARG A 45 -6.35 4.54 -4.04
N SER A 46 -5.19 4.47 -4.70
CA SER A 46 -4.77 3.31 -5.49
C SER A 46 -4.29 2.09 -4.70
N ARG A 47 -4.06 2.20 -3.38
CA ARG A 47 -3.57 1.08 -2.55
C ARG A 47 -4.65 0.39 -1.71
N HIS A 48 -5.88 0.90 -1.73
CA HIS A 48 -6.98 0.41 -0.92
C HIS A 48 -8.27 0.28 -1.74
N HIS A 49 -8.16 -0.03 -3.03
CA HIS A 49 -9.35 -0.33 -3.87
C HIS A 49 -10.37 0.82 -3.91
N GLY A 50 -9.87 2.06 -3.97
CA GLY A 50 -10.72 3.26 -3.97
C GLY A 50 -11.10 3.77 -2.58
N LEU A 51 -10.81 3.02 -1.51
CA LEU A 51 -11.11 3.43 -0.14
C LEU A 51 -10.12 4.47 0.38
N THR A 52 -10.65 5.42 1.14
CA THR A 52 -9.91 6.28 2.06
C THR A 52 -9.42 5.49 3.27
N ALA A 53 -8.52 6.11 4.06
CA ALA A 53 -8.03 5.49 5.28
C ALA A 53 -9.18 5.26 6.30
N ASP A 54 -10.09 6.22 6.39
CA ASP A 54 -11.21 6.19 7.33
C ASP A 54 -12.25 5.14 6.91
N GLU A 55 -12.64 5.08 5.63
CA GLU A 55 -13.53 4.03 5.12
C GLU A 55 -12.94 2.64 5.34
N ARG A 56 -11.62 2.47 5.14
CA ARG A 56 -10.93 1.22 5.44
C ARG A 56 -10.98 0.87 6.93
N ALA A 57 -10.74 1.85 7.78
CA ALA A 57 -10.73 1.68 9.23
C ALA A 57 -12.13 1.31 9.75
N GLU A 58 -13.16 2.00 9.26
CA GLU A 58 -14.55 1.75 9.56
C GLU A 58 -14.97 0.34 9.13
N MET A 59 -14.69 -0.05 7.88
CA MET A 59 -15.04 -1.38 7.36
C MET A 59 -14.40 -2.51 8.18
N ILE A 60 -13.16 -2.33 8.63
CA ILE A 60 -12.47 -3.32 9.49
C ILE A 60 -13.09 -3.37 10.89
N THR A 61 -13.43 -2.21 11.44
CA THR A 61 -14.02 -2.11 12.79
C THR A 61 -15.43 -2.70 12.81
N GLN A 62 -16.24 -2.40 11.80
CA GLN A 62 -17.58 -2.96 11.63
C GLN A 62 -17.56 -4.49 11.45
N ALA A 63 -16.57 -5.02 10.73
CA ALA A 63 -16.44 -6.47 10.56
C ALA A 63 -16.15 -7.19 11.89
N GLY A 64 -15.25 -6.65 12.72
CA GLY A 64 -14.90 -7.14 14.07
C GLY A 64 -14.19 -8.52 14.12
N VAL A 65 -14.44 -9.40 13.16
CA VAL A 65 -13.86 -10.75 13.02
C VAL A 65 -13.47 -11.07 11.58
N CYS A 66 -12.57 -12.03 11.40
CA CYS A 66 -12.19 -12.57 10.10
C CYS A 66 -13.35 -13.34 9.46
N ALA A 67 -13.69 -13.05 8.21
CA ALA A 67 -14.78 -13.73 7.50
C ALA A 67 -14.55 -15.23 7.23
N ILE A 68 -13.31 -15.74 7.38
CA ILE A 68 -12.97 -17.16 7.15
C ILE A 68 -12.85 -17.95 8.46
N CYS A 69 -12.07 -17.46 9.42
CA CYS A 69 -11.74 -18.21 10.64
C CYS A 69 -12.36 -17.61 11.92
N SER A 70 -13.19 -16.58 11.80
CA SER A 70 -13.89 -15.89 12.91
C SER A 70 -12.99 -15.31 14.00
N THR A 71 -11.66 -15.29 13.80
CA THR A 71 -10.72 -14.68 14.75
C THR A 71 -10.94 -13.17 14.81
N PRO A 72 -10.94 -12.54 16.00
CA PRO A 72 -11.08 -11.10 16.13
C PRO A 72 -10.07 -10.31 15.30
N VAL A 73 -10.56 -9.29 14.59
CA VAL A 73 -9.74 -8.36 13.82
C VAL A 73 -10.01 -6.93 14.27
N ASN A 74 -9.01 -6.09 14.08
CA ASN A 74 -9.07 -4.65 14.27
C ASN A 74 -8.22 -3.99 13.18
N GLU A 75 -8.16 -2.67 13.12
CA GLU A 75 -7.41 -1.95 12.07
C GLU A 75 -5.98 -2.46 11.84
N LYS A 76 -5.29 -2.90 12.91
CA LYS A 76 -3.92 -3.42 12.82
C LYS A 76 -3.87 -4.83 12.21
N ARG A 77 -4.85 -5.68 12.55
CA ARG A 77 -4.86 -7.11 12.19
C ARG A 77 -5.73 -7.45 10.97
N GLY A 78 -6.67 -6.58 10.61
CA GLY A 78 -7.59 -6.74 9.49
C GLY A 78 -6.94 -6.40 8.14
N ARG A 79 -7.28 -7.20 7.14
CA ARG A 79 -6.95 -7.02 5.73
C ARG A 79 -8.25 -7.01 4.93
N ILE A 80 -8.39 -6.07 4.01
CA ILE A 80 -9.52 -6.05 3.09
C ILE A 80 -9.17 -6.98 1.94
N ASP A 81 -9.94 -8.04 1.77
CA ASP A 81 -9.85 -8.98 0.66
C ASP A 81 -10.67 -8.46 -0.52
N HIS A 82 -10.16 -8.67 -1.73
CA HIS A 82 -10.82 -8.27 -2.97
C HIS A 82 -10.54 -9.29 -4.06
N CYS A 83 -11.44 -9.36 -5.03
CA CYS A 83 -11.26 -10.19 -6.20
C CYS A 83 -10.19 -9.59 -7.12
N HIS A 84 -9.12 -10.33 -7.40
CA HIS A 84 -8.06 -9.88 -8.29
C HIS A 84 -8.51 -9.70 -9.75
N THR A 85 -9.68 -10.22 -10.14
CA THR A 85 -10.25 -10.07 -11.50
C THR A 85 -11.22 -8.89 -11.60
N THR A 86 -12.15 -8.75 -10.65
CA THR A 86 -13.22 -7.73 -10.70
C THR A 86 -12.91 -6.49 -9.87
N ASN A 87 -11.88 -6.54 -9.02
CA ASN A 87 -11.60 -5.56 -7.96
C ASN A 87 -12.71 -5.39 -6.92
N GLU A 88 -13.73 -6.24 -6.94
CA GLU A 88 -14.81 -6.20 -5.96
C GLU A 88 -14.31 -6.64 -4.59
N LEU A 89 -14.71 -5.91 -3.55
CA LEU A 89 -14.38 -6.25 -2.17
C LEU A 89 -15.15 -7.50 -1.76
N ARG A 90 -14.45 -8.49 -1.18
CA ARG A 90 -15.08 -9.71 -0.66
C ARG A 90 -15.38 -9.61 0.83
N GLY A 91 -14.47 -9.02 1.62
CA GLY A 91 -14.67 -8.88 3.06
C GLY A 91 -13.37 -8.58 3.82
N VAL A 92 -13.43 -8.70 5.15
CA VAL A 92 -12.28 -8.48 6.03
C VAL A 92 -11.74 -9.82 6.55
N LEU A 93 -10.44 -10.04 6.35
CA LEU A 93 -9.74 -11.24 6.77
C LEU A 93 -8.63 -10.92 7.77
N CYS A 94 -8.27 -11.91 8.60
CA CYS A 94 -7.00 -11.87 9.33
C CYS A 94 -5.84 -12.08 8.35
N ASN A 95 -4.63 -11.68 8.76
CA ASN A 95 -3.44 -11.79 7.91
C ASN A 95 -3.16 -13.24 7.45
N ALA A 96 -3.37 -14.23 8.32
CA ALA A 96 -3.11 -15.63 7.99
C ALA A 96 -4.04 -16.16 6.89
N CYS A 97 -5.35 -15.93 7.03
CA CYS A 97 -6.33 -16.33 6.01
C CYS A 97 -6.11 -15.59 4.68
N ASN A 98 -5.84 -14.29 4.72
CA ASN A 98 -5.55 -13.50 3.51
C ASN A 98 -4.33 -14.03 2.76
N VAL A 99 -3.24 -14.32 3.47
CA VAL A 99 -2.03 -14.92 2.87
C VAL A 99 -2.33 -16.33 2.37
N GLY A 100 -3.07 -17.13 3.14
CA GLY A 100 -3.49 -18.49 2.75
C GLY A 100 -4.23 -18.51 1.40
N LEU A 101 -5.23 -17.64 1.22
CA LEU A 101 -5.92 -17.51 -0.07
C LEU A 101 -4.97 -17.14 -1.21
N GLY A 102 -4.08 -16.17 -0.97
CA GLY A 102 -3.06 -15.76 -1.95
C GLY A 102 -2.09 -16.88 -2.32
N CYS A 103 -1.70 -17.75 -1.37
CA CYS A 103 -0.86 -18.93 -1.64
C CYS A 103 -1.55 -19.93 -2.57
N PHE A 104 -2.88 -20.02 -2.51
CA PHE A 104 -3.69 -20.81 -3.45
C PHE A 104 -4.13 -20.01 -4.69
N LYS A 105 -3.58 -18.80 -4.90
CA LYS A 105 -3.86 -17.92 -6.05
C LYS A 105 -5.35 -17.65 -6.24
N ASP A 106 -6.11 -17.59 -5.14
CA ASP A 106 -7.58 -17.48 -5.15
C ASP A 106 -8.28 -18.58 -5.97
N SER A 107 -7.61 -19.71 -6.22
CA SER A 107 -8.13 -20.79 -7.06
C SER A 107 -8.94 -21.78 -6.25
N VAL A 108 -10.25 -21.81 -6.52
CA VAL A 108 -11.16 -22.82 -5.95
C VAL A 108 -10.69 -24.24 -6.27
N ALA A 109 -10.12 -24.47 -7.45
CA ALA A 109 -9.60 -25.79 -7.84
C ALA A 109 -8.41 -26.23 -6.97
N LEU A 110 -7.48 -25.30 -6.66
CA LEU A 110 -6.35 -25.60 -5.77
C LEU A 110 -6.82 -25.79 -4.33
N LEU A 111 -7.74 -24.97 -3.83
CA LEU A 111 -8.32 -25.13 -2.49
C LEU A 111 -9.02 -26.49 -2.32
N ARG A 112 -9.82 -26.92 -3.31
CA ARG A 112 -10.43 -28.26 -3.31
C ARG A 112 -9.39 -29.37 -3.34
N SER A 113 -8.27 -29.16 -4.03
CA SER A 113 -7.17 -30.13 -4.07
C SER A 113 -6.43 -30.20 -2.74
N ALA A 114 -6.28 -29.07 -2.04
CA ALA A 114 -5.72 -29.02 -0.69
C ALA A 114 -6.61 -29.75 0.33
N ILE A 115 -7.95 -29.62 0.23
CA ILE A 115 -8.88 -30.38 1.07
C ILE A 115 -8.68 -31.89 0.83
N ARG A 116 -8.72 -32.35 -0.43
CA ARG A 116 -8.52 -33.77 -0.78
C ARG A 116 -7.16 -34.34 -0.35
N TYR A 117 -6.16 -33.50 -0.13
CA TYR A 117 -4.84 -33.94 0.35
C TYR A 117 -4.81 -34.17 1.86
N LEU A 118 -5.71 -33.54 2.61
CA LEU A 118 -5.82 -33.70 4.08
C LEU A 118 -6.70 -34.89 4.50
N ASP A 119 -7.55 -35.37 3.59
CA ASP A 119 -8.36 -36.58 3.74
C ASP A 119 -7.57 -37.85 3.36
#